data_AF-A0A7J8QRU5-F1
#
_entry.id   AF-A0A7J8QRU5-F1
#
_cell.length_a   1.000
_cell.length_b   1.000
_cell.length_c   1.000
_cell.angle_alpha   90.00
_cell.angle_beta   90.00
_cell.angle_gamma   90.00
#
_symmetry.space_group_name_H-M   'P 1'
#
loop_
_entity.id
_entity.type
_entity.pdbx_description
1 polymer ?
#
loop_
_entity_poly.entity_id
_entity_poly.type
_entity_poly.pdbx_seq_one_letter_code
_entity_poly.pdbx_strand_id
1 'polypeptide(L)'
;MDRLISLEPSNLVVIRVEPGQICSGQLTLRNVMYTMPVAFRFQPRNKDRYTVKPLTGIVAPLGTVTVEIVYHLPPGSFLPDSFPCSDDSFLLHSMVVPGATIKGSMSSFDAVPNDWFTTKKKQVFVDSGIKIMFVGSPVLAQLVMDGSMDDEREVLDRSDPAWNPANSVDQHGETLLHIAIAQSRPDIVQLLLEFEPDIELRSRLGSTPLEAAAGCGEELIVELLLAHKASTERSESSSWGPIHRAAVGGHVEVLRLLFLKGANVDALTKDGNTALHLAVEERRKDCIRLLLANGSKPDVRNTKEGDTPLHIAAGLGDEQIVKLLLQKGANKDIRNKTGKTAYDVAAEYGHVRLFDALKLGDSLCFAARKGEVRSIQRLIENGAAINGRDQHGWTTLHRASFKGRIDTVKTLIDKGIDIDLKDEEGYTALHCAVESGHTDVVELLVKKGADVEARTKKGVTALQIADSLQYAGISRTLIHGAATKDGMPRSTLPVSVPFGNGKSGKEIETKTAPLKRRNSRMRGLRGSFDRSLALAVV
;
A
#
# COMPACT_ATOMS: atom_id res chain seq x y z
N MET A 1 -4.07 51.23 48.67
CA MET A 1 -4.46 49.82 48.88
C MET A 1 -5.68 49.59 48.03
N ASP A 2 -5.47 49.09 46.81
CA ASP A 2 -6.41 49.39 45.73
C ASP A 2 -7.32 48.18 45.44
N ARG A 3 -6.98 47.02 46.03
CA ARG A 3 -7.80 45.82 46.16
C ARG A 3 -7.67 45.29 47.60
N LEU A 4 -8.78 44.88 48.21
CA LEU A 4 -8.79 44.19 49.51
C LEU A 4 -8.60 42.66 49.35
N ILE A 5 -8.87 42.17 48.14
CA ILE A 5 -8.81 40.76 47.74
C ILE A 5 -7.84 40.67 46.57
N SER A 6 -6.89 39.73 46.61
CA SER A 6 -6.10 39.33 45.45
C SER A 6 -6.73 38.09 44.81
N LEU A 7 -6.66 38.03 43.49
CA LEU A 7 -7.13 36.90 42.68
C LEU A 7 -5.94 35.97 42.43
N GLU A 8 -6.07 34.72 42.85
CA GLU A 8 -5.04 33.69 42.66
C GLU A 8 -5.64 32.51 41.85
N PRO A 9 -4.94 31.97 40.83
CA PRO A 9 -3.59 32.34 40.39
C PRO A 9 -3.54 33.60 39.50
N SER A 10 -4.65 34.04 38.91
CA SER A 10 -4.70 35.24 38.06
C SER A 10 -6.10 35.86 37.99
N ASN A 11 -6.25 36.95 37.23
CA ASN A 11 -7.57 37.55 36.93
C ASN A 11 -8.35 36.80 35.84
N LEU A 12 -7.74 35.81 35.16
CA LEU A 12 -8.37 34.98 34.15
C LEU A 12 -8.88 33.68 34.79
N VAL A 13 -10.16 33.38 34.60
CA VAL A 13 -10.77 32.12 35.02
C VAL A 13 -10.90 31.21 33.80
N VAL A 14 -10.29 30.03 33.89
CA VAL A 14 -10.40 28.97 32.89
C VAL A 14 -11.66 28.16 33.19
N ILE A 15 -12.59 28.08 32.24
CA ILE A 15 -13.77 27.20 32.29
C ILE A 15 -13.61 26.10 31.25
N ARG A 16 -13.69 24.84 31.68
CA ARG A 16 -13.66 23.70 30.75
C ARG A 16 -15.02 23.47 30.13
N VAL A 17 -15.06 23.32 28.81
CA VAL A 17 -16.24 23.01 28.00
C VAL A 17 -16.05 21.63 27.37
N GLU A 18 -16.86 20.65 27.78
CA GLU A 18 -16.88 19.30 27.18
C GLU A 18 -18.34 18.84 27.02
N PRO A 19 -18.66 18.08 25.96
CA PRO A 19 -20.01 17.57 25.73
C PRO A 19 -20.49 16.69 26.88
N GLY A 20 -21.58 17.10 27.53
CA GLY A 20 -22.21 16.35 28.63
C GLY A 20 -21.58 16.55 30.02
N GLN A 21 -20.57 17.40 30.17
CA GLN A 21 -20.01 17.77 31.48
C GLN A 21 -20.56 19.13 31.97
N ILE A 22 -20.53 19.35 33.29
CA ILE A 22 -20.83 20.66 33.87
C ILE A 22 -19.66 21.59 33.52
N CYS A 23 -19.92 22.64 32.76
CA CYS A 23 -18.91 23.61 32.37
C CYS A 23 -18.61 24.54 33.54
N SER A 24 -17.63 24.19 34.39
CA SER A 24 -17.21 25.04 35.51
C SER A 24 -15.71 25.34 35.52
N GLY A 25 -15.37 26.40 36.25
CA GLY A 25 -14.01 26.85 36.53
C GLY A 25 -13.93 27.41 37.95
N GLN A 26 -12.71 27.45 38.50
CA GLN A 26 -12.49 27.87 39.89
C GLN A 26 -11.59 29.10 39.95
N LEU A 27 -11.94 30.01 40.85
CA LEU A 27 -11.19 31.23 41.15
C LEU A 27 -10.94 31.30 42.66
N THR A 28 -9.71 31.55 43.09
CA THR A 28 -9.41 31.68 44.53
C THR A 28 -9.31 33.15 44.93
N LEU A 29 -10.10 33.54 45.93
CA LEU A 29 -10.17 34.87 46.49
C LEU A 29 -9.36 34.92 47.79
N ARG A 30 -8.21 35.60 47.78
CA ARG A 30 -7.34 35.73 48.96
C ARG A 30 -7.48 37.10 49.61
N ASN A 31 -7.63 37.14 50.94
CA ASN A 31 -7.64 38.38 51.68
C ASN A 31 -6.21 38.93 51.87
N VAL A 32 -5.98 40.17 51.43
CA VAL A 32 -4.68 40.86 51.54
C VAL A 32 -4.48 41.46 52.95
N MET A 33 -5.55 41.58 53.74
CA MET A 33 -5.50 42.19 55.07
C MET A 33 -4.96 41.21 56.14
N TYR A 34 -3.91 41.64 56.84
CA TYR A 34 -3.25 40.87 57.91
C TYR A 34 -4.08 40.73 59.19
N THR A 35 -4.95 41.71 59.49
CA THR A 35 -5.60 41.85 60.81
C THR A 35 -7.12 41.85 60.79
N MET A 36 -7.74 41.99 59.61
CA MET A 36 -9.19 42.20 59.47
C MET A 36 -9.80 41.26 58.42
N PRO A 37 -10.95 40.63 58.71
CA PRO A 37 -11.65 39.83 57.70
C PRO A 37 -12.36 40.74 56.68
N VAL A 38 -12.48 40.24 55.46
CA VAL A 38 -13.07 40.96 54.32
C VAL A 38 -14.29 40.19 53.82
N ALA A 39 -15.44 40.87 53.77
CA ALA A 39 -16.63 40.34 53.13
C ALA A 39 -16.59 40.62 51.62
N PHE A 40 -17.07 39.66 50.83
CA PHE A 40 -17.15 39.78 49.37
C PHE A 40 -18.54 39.46 48.84
N ARG A 41 -18.82 40.02 47.66
CA ARG A 41 -19.97 39.68 46.80
C ARG A 41 -19.52 39.66 45.36
N PHE A 42 -19.47 38.47 44.78
CA PHE A 42 -19.13 38.22 43.39
C PHE A 42 -20.43 38.16 42.58
N GLN A 43 -20.57 39.00 41.56
CA GLN A 43 -21.79 39.06 40.75
C GLN A 43 -21.46 39.03 39.25
N PRO A 44 -21.94 38.03 38.49
CA PRO A 44 -21.94 38.08 37.03
C PRO A 44 -22.91 39.16 36.54
N ARG A 45 -22.55 39.88 35.47
CA ARG A 45 -23.44 40.87 34.85
C ARG A 45 -24.58 40.22 34.08
N ASN A 46 -24.28 39.13 33.37
CA ASN A 46 -25.27 38.25 32.75
C ASN A 46 -25.55 37.06 33.69
N LYS A 47 -26.70 37.05 34.36
CA LYS A 47 -27.04 36.04 35.38
C LYS A 47 -27.58 34.74 34.80
N ASP A 48 -28.10 34.79 33.58
CA ASP A 48 -28.75 33.65 32.95
C ASP A 48 -27.69 32.70 32.35
N ARG A 49 -26.53 33.24 31.94
CA ARG A 49 -25.37 32.46 31.47
C ARG A 49 -24.43 31.95 32.56
N TYR A 50 -24.37 32.55 33.76
CA TYR A 50 -23.41 32.14 34.80
C TYR A 50 -24.04 32.01 36.19
N THR A 51 -23.79 30.87 36.83
CA THR A 51 -24.09 30.62 38.25
C THR A 51 -22.80 30.59 39.05
N VAL A 52 -22.74 31.31 40.16
CA VAL A 52 -21.52 31.43 40.99
C VAL A 52 -21.78 30.97 42.42
N LYS A 53 -20.87 30.14 42.96
CA LYS A 53 -20.99 29.56 44.31
C LYS A 53 -19.65 29.61 45.06
N PRO A 54 -19.58 30.19 46.26
CA PRO A 54 -20.59 31.04 46.91
C PRO A 54 -20.66 32.45 46.28
N LEU A 55 -21.87 33.00 46.16
CA LEU A 55 -22.08 34.37 45.65
C LEU A 55 -21.54 35.45 46.63
N THR A 56 -21.62 35.18 47.93
CA THR A 56 -21.12 36.05 49.00
C THR A 56 -20.41 35.24 50.08
N GLY A 57 -19.43 35.82 50.74
CA GLY A 57 -18.78 35.20 51.90
C GLY A 57 -17.93 36.17 52.70
N ILE A 58 -17.29 35.67 53.75
CA ILE A 58 -16.34 36.40 54.59
C ILE A 58 -15.02 35.63 54.60
N VAL A 59 -13.94 36.28 54.15
CA VAL A 59 -12.59 35.71 54.11
C VAL A 59 -11.84 36.13 55.38
N ALA A 60 -11.18 35.16 56.05
CA ALA A 60 -10.34 35.42 57.22
C ALA A 60 -9.14 36.33 56.89
N PRO A 61 -8.50 36.99 57.88
CA PRO A 61 -7.23 37.66 57.66
C PRO A 61 -6.19 36.69 57.06
N LEU A 62 -5.55 37.08 55.95
CA LEU A 62 -4.68 36.23 55.12
C LEU A 62 -5.30 34.93 54.55
N GLY A 63 -6.59 34.68 54.78
CA GLY A 63 -7.28 33.47 54.32
C GLY A 63 -7.63 33.48 52.84
N THR A 64 -8.04 32.32 52.34
CA THR A 64 -8.51 32.09 50.96
C THR A 64 -9.93 31.52 50.96
N VAL A 65 -10.70 31.82 49.91
CA VAL A 65 -11.99 31.17 49.60
C VAL A 65 -12.01 30.82 48.12
N THR A 66 -12.29 29.56 47.80
CA THR A 66 -12.56 29.08 46.44
C THR A 66 -13.98 29.48 46.02
N VAL A 67 -14.09 30.02 44.81
CA VAL A 67 -15.37 30.34 44.17
C VAL A 67 -15.45 29.54 42.87
N GLU A 68 -16.51 28.74 42.74
CA GLU A 68 -16.85 28.03 41.51
C GLU A 68 -17.74 28.94 40.64
N ILE A 69 -17.39 29.04 39.36
CA ILE A 69 -18.17 29.69 38.32
C ILE A 69 -18.62 28.60 37.35
N VAL A 70 -19.94 28.39 37.25
CA VAL A 70 -20.57 27.46 36.29
C VAL A 70 -21.16 28.27 35.15
N TYR A 71 -20.79 27.93 33.92
CA TYR A 71 -21.36 28.47 32.69
C TYR A 71 -22.49 27.55 32.17
N HIS A 72 -23.58 28.16 31.70
CA HIS A 72 -24.69 27.47 31.05
C HIS A 72 -24.60 27.68 29.54
N LEU A 73 -24.26 26.62 28.80
CA LEU A 73 -24.24 26.62 27.33
C LEU A 73 -25.63 26.96 26.75
N PRO A 74 -25.71 27.74 25.65
CA PRO A 74 -26.97 27.97 24.95
C PRO A 74 -27.63 26.66 24.49
N PRO A 75 -28.97 26.50 24.66
CA PRO A 75 -29.65 25.23 24.41
C PRO A 75 -29.56 24.81 22.94
N GLY A 76 -28.93 23.65 22.69
CA GLY A 76 -28.70 23.12 21.34
C GLY A 76 -27.36 23.50 20.72
N SER A 77 -26.46 24.18 21.46
CA SER A 77 -25.10 24.50 21.04
C SER A 77 -24.05 23.69 21.82
N PHE A 78 -22.87 23.50 21.21
CA PHE A 78 -21.69 22.88 21.83
C PHE A 78 -20.54 23.88 22.06
N LEU A 79 -20.78 25.17 21.76
CA LEU A 79 -19.81 26.25 21.84
C LEU A 79 -20.41 27.44 22.63
N PRO A 80 -19.60 28.23 23.35
CA PRO A 80 -20.03 29.50 23.94
C PRO A 80 -20.43 30.54 22.89
N ASP A 81 -21.24 31.54 23.27
CA ASP A 81 -21.61 32.66 22.38
C ASP A 81 -20.42 33.52 21.92
N SER A 82 -19.32 33.47 22.67
CA SER A 82 -18.05 34.19 22.41
C SER A 82 -16.89 33.33 22.93
N PHE A 83 -15.96 32.97 22.06
CA PHE A 83 -14.77 32.17 22.36
C PHE A 83 -13.55 32.76 21.62
N PRO A 84 -12.29 32.53 22.09
CA PRO A 84 -11.92 31.80 23.30
C PRO A 84 -12.18 32.59 24.59
N CYS A 85 -12.07 33.92 24.54
CA CYS A 85 -12.38 34.80 25.67
C CYS A 85 -13.87 35.19 25.68
N SER A 86 -14.44 35.37 26.87
CA SER A 86 -15.78 35.95 27.04
C SER A 86 -15.77 37.48 27.07
N ASP A 87 -16.73 38.13 26.42
CA ASP A 87 -17.02 39.57 26.61
C ASP A 87 -17.74 39.89 27.94
N ASP A 88 -18.12 38.87 28.73
CA ASP A 88 -18.87 39.05 29.97
C ASP A 88 -18.02 39.66 31.10
N SER A 89 -18.42 40.85 31.57
CA SER A 89 -17.81 41.50 32.72
C SER A 89 -18.37 40.98 34.05
N PHE A 90 -17.49 40.63 34.99
CA PHE A 90 -17.85 40.24 36.36
C PHE A 90 -17.56 41.39 37.34
N LEU A 91 -18.31 41.46 38.44
CA LEU A 91 -18.14 42.49 39.47
C LEU A 91 -17.89 41.85 40.85
N LEU A 92 -16.66 41.95 41.33
CA LEU A 92 -16.27 41.56 42.69
C LEU A 92 -16.31 42.79 43.60
N HIS A 93 -17.33 42.86 44.45
CA HIS A 93 -17.42 43.86 45.52
C HIS A 93 -16.73 43.32 46.77
N SER A 94 -15.87 44.13 47.42
CA SER A 94 -15.18 43.75 48.66
C SER A 94 -15.21 44.87 49.70
N MET A 95 -15.22 44.47 50.98
CA MET A 95 -15.37 45.38 52.13
C MET A 95 -14.74 44.80 53.40
N VAL A 96 -14.02 45.63 54.16
CA VAL A 96 -13.51 45.25 55.49
C VAL A 96 -14.67 45.17 56.50
N VAL A 97 -14.76 44.07 57.25
CA VAL A 97 -15.82 43.85 58.27
C VAL A 97 -15.19 43.61 59.65
N PRO A 98 -14.75 44.67 60.35
CA PRO A 98 -14.20 44.52 61.70
C PRO A 98 -15.27 43.93 62.65
N GLY A 99 -14.89 42.90 63.41
CA GLY A 99 -15.74 42.24 64.41
C GLY A 99 -16.44 40.94 63.95
N ALA A 100 -16.32 40.52 62.68
CA ALA A 100 -16.86 39.24 62.25
C ALA A 100 -16.06 38.05 62.83
N THR A 101 -16.66 37.26 63.73
CA THR A 101 -16.02 36.09 64.34
C THR A 101 -16.17 34.85 63.45
N ILE A 102 -15.08 34.43 62.80
CA ILE A 102 -15.06 33.26 61.92
C ILE A 102 -14.93 31.99 62.78
N LYS A 103 -16.05 31.29 62.99
CA LYS A 103 -16.10 30.02 63.72
C LYS A 103 -16.00 28.84 62.75
N GLY A 104 -14.82 28.23 62.69
CA GLY A 104 -14.62 26.92 62.05
C GLY A 104 -14.47 26.95 60.53
N SER A 105 -14.01 25.82 59.98
CA SER A 105 -13.94 25.61 58.54
C SER A 105 -15.32 25.25 57.99
N MET A 106 -15.75 25.98 56.96
CA MET A 106 -16.98 25.75 56.17
C MET A 106 -18.29 25.54 56.97
N SER A 107 -18.87 26.61 57.52
CA SER A 107 -20.28 26.61 57.95
C SER A 107 -21.04 27.89 57.58
N SER A 108 -21.86 27.80 56.51
CA SER A 108 -23.15 28.50 56.36
C SER A 108 -23.28 29.96 56.84
N PHE A 109 -22.53 30.88 56.24
CA PHE A 109 -22.96 32.28 56.10
C PHE A 109 -23.48 32.50 54.67
N ASP A 110 -24.61 31.86 54.36
CA ASP A 110 -25.12 31.67 52.98
C ASP A 110 -25.68 32.95 52.32
N ALA A 111 -25.78 34.04 53.09
CA ALA A 111 -26.04 35.37 52.57
C ALA A 111 -25.35 36.44 53.44
N VAL A 112 -24.36 37.14 52.89
CA VAL A 112 -23.95 38.45 53.42
C VAL A 112 -25.04 39.47 53.04
N PRO A 113 -25.62 40.23 53.99
CA PRO A 113 -26.75 41.11 53.69
C PRO A 113 -26.43 42.12 52.57
N ASN A 114 -27.29 42.19 51.54
CA ASN A 114 -27.08 43.05 50.36
C ASN A 114 -26.82 44.52 50.72
N ASP A 115 -27.45 45.02 51.79
CA ASP A 115 -27.31 46.38 52.29
C ASP A 115 -25.85 46.75 52.65
N TRP A 116 -25.03 45.76 53.03
CA TRP A 116 -23.62 46.00 53.37
C TRP A 116 -22.82 46.50 52.17
N PHE A 117 -23.19 46.12 50.94
CA PHE A 117 -22.52 46.55 49.72
C PHE A 117 -23.11 47.85 49.14
N THR A 118 -23.95 48.57 49.89
CA THR A 118 -24.49 49.87 49.48
C THR A 118 -23.57 51.02 49.94
N THR A 119 -23.35 52.00 49.07
CA THR A 119 -22.36 53.08 49.24
C THR A 119 -22.66 54.07 50.37
N LYS A 120 -23.79 53.92 51.09
CA LYS A 120 -24.30 54.97 52.00
C LYS A 120 -23.62 55.04 53.37
N LYS A 121 -22.80 54.05 53.77
CA LYS A 121 -22.12 54.04 55.10
C LYS A 121 -20.70 53.43 55.17
N LYS A 122 -20.19 52.77 54.13
CA LYS A 122 -18.89 52.07 54.17
C LYS A 122 -18.20 52.10 52.80
N GLN A 123 -16.86 52.05 52.78
CA GLN A 123 -16.07 51.98 51.56
C GLN A 123 -16.17 50.59 50.93
N VAL A 124 -16.74 50.51 49.74
CA VAL A 124 -16.78 49.31 48.88
C VAL A 124 -15.67 49.44 47.83
N PHE A 125 -14.85 48.42 47.68
CA PHE A 125 -13.92 48.29 46.56
C PHE A 125 -14.56 47.40 45.50
N VAL A 126 -14.43 47.78 44.23
CA VAL A 126 -15.00 47.05 43.09
C VAL A 126 -13.87 46.65 42.16
N ASP A 127 -13.73 45.35 41.92
CA ASP A 127 -12.86 44.82 40.87
C ASP A 127 -13.72 44.31 39.71
N SER A 128 -13.34 44.68 38.50
CA SER A 128 -13.97 44.27 37.23
C SER A 128 -12.95 43.74 36.22
N GLY A 129 -11.71 43.43 36.66
CA GLY A 129 -10.64 42.89 35.82
C GLY A 129 -10.75 41.38 35.56
N ILE A 130 -11.78 40.73 36.08
CA ILE A 130 -12.02 39.29 35.93
C ILE A 130 -12.52 39.00 34.51
N LYS A 131 -11.81 38.12 33.81
CA LYS A 131 -12.18 37.57 32.49
C LYS A 131 -12.41 36.06 32.59
N ILE A 132 -13.17 35.51 31.65
CA ILE A 132 -13.24 34.06 31.42
C ILE A 132 -12.58 33.71 30.09
N MET A 133 -11.85 32.60 30.08
CA MET A 133 -11.43 31.88 28.88
C MET A 133 -12.07 30.50 28.90
N PHE A 134 -12.65 30.12 27.77
CA PHE A 134 -13.18 28.78 27.56
C PHE A 134 -12.09 27.88 26.97
N VAL A 135 -11.88 26.72 27.57
CA VAL A 135 -10.94 25.68 27.10
C VAL A 135 -11.67 24.36 26.96
N GLY A 136 -11.16 23.42 26.17
CA GLY A 136 -11.76 22.10 26.00
C GLY A 136 -11.95 21.71 24.54
N SER A 137 -12.29 20.44 24.31
CA SER A 137 -12.24 19.81 22.99
C SER A 137 -13.01 20.53 21.88
N PRO A 138 -14.30 20.92 22.03
CA PRO A 138 -15.03 21.63 20.98
C PRO A 138 -14.46 23.03 20.70
N VAL A 139 -13.94 23.73 21.70
CA VAL A 139 -13.36 25.07 21.53
C VAL A 139 -12.02 24.99 20.80
N LEU A 140 -11.14 24.07 21.19
CA LEU A 140 -9.88 23.83 20.49
C LEU A 140 -10.09 23.37 19.04
N ALA A 141 -11.06 22.48 18.79
CA ALA A 141 -11.40 22.05 17.45
C ALA A 141 -11.88 23.21 16.57
N GLN A 142 -12.72 24.10 17.10
CA GLN A 142 -13.19 25.27 16.36
C GLN A 142 -12.07 26.30 16.12
N LEU A 143 -11.19 26.55 17.10
CA LEU A 143 -10.05 27.47 16.92
C LEU A 143 -9.09 26.97 15.83
N VAL A 144 -8.77 25.68 15.82
CA VAL A 144 -7.96 25.03 14.75
C VAL A 144 -8.70 25.06 13.41
N MET A 145 -10.03 25.03 13.39
CA MET A 145 -10.81 25.22 12.16
C MET A 145 -10.78 26.68 11.65
N ASP A 146 -10.77 27.66 12.54
CA ASP A 146 -10.70 29.09 12.21
C ASP A 146 -9.25 29.56 11.88
N GLY A 147 -8.24 28.86 12.41
CA GLY A 147 -6.80 29.04 12.13
C GLY A 147 -6.10 30.11 12.97
N SER A 148 -6.67 30.46 14.12
CA SER A 148 -6.18 31.53 15.02
C SER A 148 -5.05 31.05 15.93
N MET A 149 -3.83 30.89 15.40
CA MET A 149 -2.68 30.33 16.14
C MET A 149 -2.38 31.00 17.50
N ASP A 150 -2.57 32.31 17.65
CA ASP A 150 -2.34 33.02 18.92
C ASP A 150 -3.38 32.62 19.99
N ASP A 151 -4.65 32.49 19.58
CA ASP A 151 -5.76 32.04 20.42
C ASP A 151 -5.64 30.55 20.75
N GLU A 152 -5.30 29.71 19.77
CA GLU A 152 -4.97 28.30 19.96
C GLU A 152 -3.85 28.14 21.00
N ARG A 153 -2.77 28.92 20.86
CA ARG A 153 -1.63 28.87 21.77
C ARG A 153 -2.02 29.27 23.19
N GLU A 154 -2.75 30.38 23.40
CA GLU A 154 -3.15 30.74 24.76
C GLU A 154 -4.13 29.71 25.36
N VAL A 155 -5.07 29.16 24.59
CA VAL A 155 -5.98 28.12 25.10
C VAL A 155 -5.22 26.84 25.49
N LEU A 156 -4.18 26.45 24.74
CA LEU A 156 -3.30 25.33 25.08
C LEU A 156 -2.46 25.65 26.35
N ASP A 157 -1.72 26.76 26.37
CA ASP A 157 -0.87 27.20 27.49
C ASP A 157 -1.66 27.43 28.81
N ARG A 158 -2.96 27.70 28.74
CA ARG A 158 -3.85 27.91 29.90
C ARG A 158 -4.57 26.65 30.37
N SER A 159 -4.57 25.58 29.59
CA SER A 159 -5.32 24.36 29.90
C SER A 159 -4.54 23.41 30.84
N ASP A 160 -5.27 22.59 31.60
CA ASP A 160 -4.67 21.62 32.51
C ASP A 160 -3.98 20.47 31.73
N PRO A 161 -2.66 20.23 31.90
CA PRO A 161 -1.97 19.16 31.19
C PRO A 161 -2.47 17.75 31.56
N ALA A 162 -3.18 17.57 32.69
CA ALA A 162 -3.62 16.26 33.18
C ALA A 162 -4.58 15.49 32.24
N TRP A 163 -5.14 16.15 31.22
CA TRP A 163 -6.03 15.51 30.23
C TRP A 163 -5.50 15.56 28.78
N ASN A 164 -4.26 16.06 28.58
CA ASN A 164 -3.60 16.35 27.29
C ASN A 164 -4.51 17.08 26.27
N PRO A 165 -4.49 18.42 26.23
CA PRO A 165 -5.37 19.21 25.37
C PRO A 165 -5.09 19.05 23.87
N ALA A 166 -3.84 18.75 23.48
CA ALA A 166 -3.47 18.57 22.08
C ALA A 166 -4.06 17.27 21.49
N ASN A 167 -4.52 16.36 22.34
CA ASN A 167 -5.22 15.12 21.98
C ASN A 167 -6.75 15.28 21.84
N SER A 168 -7.29 16.50 21.95
CA SER A 168 -8.72 16.76 21.76
C SER A 168 -9.26 16.30 20.40
N VAL A 169 -10.54 15.94 20.40
CA VAL A 169 -11.32 15.59 19.21
C VAL A 169 -12.51 16.51 19.02
N ASP A 170 -12.93 16.69 17.77
CA ASP A 170 -14.14 17.41 17.42
C ASP A 170 -15.43 16.60 17.69
N GLN A 171 -16.57 17.19 17.34
CA GLN A 171 -17.90 16.56 17.37
C GLN A 171 -18.07 15.33 16.44
N HIS A 172 -17.13 15.06 15.53
CA HIS A 172 -17.13 13.93 14.61
C HIS A 172 -16.13 12.82 14.97
N GLY A 173 -15.22 13.08 15.91
CA GLY A 173 -14.17 12.15 16.34
C GLY A 173 -12.86 12.27 15.56
N GLU A 174 -12.56 13.44 15.01
CA GLU A 174 -11.28 13.77 14.38
C GLU A 174 -10.41 14.59 15.33
N THR A 175 -9.11 14.27 15.44
CA THR A 175 -8.19 14.97 16.35
C THR A 175 -7.75 16.32 15.78
N LEU A 176 -7.33 17.25 16.64
CA LEU A 176 -6.79 18.56 16.24
C LEU A 176 -5.73 18.44 15.13
N LEU A 177 -4.79 17.48 15.27
CA LEU A 177 -3.79 17.18 14.25
C LEU A 177 -4.40 16.80 12.89
N HIS A 178 -5.44 15.96 12.86
CA HIS A 178 -6.09 15.59 11.59
C HIS A 178 -6.78 16.79 10.92
N ILE A 179 -7.37 17.70 11.70
CA ILE A 179 -8.01 18.92 11.18
C ILE A 179 -6.96 19.85 10.56
N ALA A 180 -5.86 20.14 11.29
CA ALA A 180 -4.77 20.98 10.81
C ALA A 180 -4.10 20.42 9.54
N ILE A 181 -4.01 19.08 9.43
CA ILE A 181 -3.51 18.37 8.24
C ILE A 181 -4.51 18.43 7.08
N ALA A 182 -5.81 18.31 7.33
CA ALA A 182 -6.86 18.44 6.31
C ALA A 182 -6.95 19.87 5.74
N GLN A 183 -6.53 20.88 6.51
CA GLN A 183 -6.40 22.27 6.06
C GLN A 183 -5.04 22.61 5.40
N SER A 184 -4.08 21.68 5.36
CA SER A 184 -2.71 21.94 4.90
C SER A 184 -2.02 23.12 5.63
N ARG A 185 -2.16 23.19 6.96
CA ARG A 185 -1.59 24.26 7.81
C ARG A 185 -0.37 23.72 8.61
N PRO A 186 0.85 23.70 8.03
CA PRO A 186 2.04 23.21 8.73
C PRO A 186 2.35 24.01 9.99
N ASP A 187 2.05 25.31 9.99
CA ASP A 187 2.24 26.21 11.13
C ASP A 187 1.46 25.72 12.38
N ILE A 188 0.19 25.31 12.18
CA ILE A 188 -0.68 24.76 13.24
C ILE A 188 -0.22 23.36 13.65
N VAL A 189 0.20 22.51 12.69
CA VAL A 189 0.77 21.19 13.02
C VAL A 189 2.04 21.34 13.86
N GLN A 190 2.90 22.32 13.57
CA GLN A 190 4.08 22.61 14.39
C GLN A 190 3.67 23.12 15.78
N LEU A 191 2.72 24.05 15.88
CA LEU A 191 2.20 24.53 17.17
C LEU A 191 1.69 23.36 18.02
N LEU A 192 0.84 22.49 17.46
CA LEU A 192 0.32 21.32 18.17
C LEU A 192 1.44 20.37 18.59
N LEU A 193 2.47 20.16 17.75
CA LEU A 193 3.63 19.32 18.09
C LEU A 193 4.54 19.90 19.20
N GLU A 194 4.49 21.20 19.49
CA GLU A 194 5.18 21.79 20.66
C GLU A 194 4.60 21.29 22.00
N PHE A 195 3.34 20.81 22.02
CA PHE A 195 2.63 20.36 23.23
C PHE A 195 2.62 18.82 23.43
N GLU A 196 3.51 18.09 22.75
CA GLU A 196 3.65 16.61 22.83
C GLU A 196 2.32 15.81 22.74
N PRO A 197 1.54 15.96 21.65
CA PRO A 197 0.37 15.12 21.37
C PRO A 197 0.76 13.67 21.10
N ASP A 198 -0.19 12.75 21.27
CA ASP A 198 -0.04 11.36 20.81
C ASP A 198 -0.24 11.30 19.29
N ILE A 199 0.90 11.20 18.60
CA ILE A 199 1.01 11.20 17.13
C ILE A 199 0.44 9.91 16.51
N GLU A 200 0.15 8.86 17.29
CA GLU A 200 -0.51 7.64 16.80
C GLU A 200 -2.04 7.64 17.02
N LEU A 201 -2.60 8.74 17.56
CA LEU A 201 -4.05 8.91 17.66
C LEU A 201 -4.72 8.89 16.29
N ARG A 202 -5.93 8.33 16.27
CA ARG A 202 -6.60 7.92 15.04
C ARG A 202 -7.78 8.83 14.75
N SER A 203 -7.92 9.29 13.51
CA SER A 203 -9.18 9.90 13.05
C SER A 203 -10.31 8.86 13.15
N ARG A 204 -11.55 9.35 13.15
CA ARG A 204 -12.79 8.61 12.85
C ARG A 204 -12.65 7.50 11.78
N LEU A 205 -11.81 7.70 10.76
CA LEU A 205 -11.58 6.72 9.68
C LEU A 205 -10.52 5.65 10.00
N GLY A 206 -9.93 5.67 11.20
CA GLY A 206 -8.94 4.71 11.67
C GLY A 206 -7.51 4.92 11.15
N SER A 207 -7.25 6.04 10.47
CA SER A 207 -5.94 6.50 10.00
C SER A 207 -5.16 7.25 11.08
N THR A 208 -3.82 7.24 11.00
CA THR A 208 -2.93 8.11 11.79
C THR A 208 -2.72 9.47 11.09
N PRO A 209 -2.17 10.49 11.78
CA PRO A 209 -1.88 11.80 11.19
C PRO A 209 -0.85 11.70 10.05
N LEU A 210 0.19 10.87 10.19
CA LEU A 210 1.15 10.62 9.12
C LEU A 210 0.49 9.94 7.92
N GLU A 211 -0.41 8.99 8.17
CA GLU A 211 -1.24 8.38 7.12
C GLU A 211 -2.08 9.43 6.37
N ALA A 212 -2.68 10.40 7.07
CA ALA A 212 -3.47 11.48 6.47
C ALA A 212 -2.61 12.47 5.67
N ALA A 213 -1.51 12.96 6.25
CA ALA A 213 -0.58 13.89 5.60
C ALA A 213 0.04 13.29 4.33
N ALA A 214 0.38 12.00 4.37
CA ALA A 214 0.86 11.25 3.20
C ALA A 214 -0.22 11.06 2.10
N GLY A 215 -1.51 11.28 2.42
CA GLY A 215 -2.59 11.35 1.43
C GLY A 215 -2.77 12.73 0.80
N CYS A 216 -2.72 13.80 1.61
CA CYS A 216 -2.76 15.17 1.09
C CYS A 216 -1.53 15.48 0.21
N GLY A 217 -0.35 14.98 0.59
CA GLY A 217 0.91 15.22 -0.11
C GLY A 217 1.81 16.27 0.55
N GLU A 218 1.48 16.66 1.78
CA GLU A 218 2.12 17.79 2.48
C GLU A 218 3.52 17.42 3.00
N GLU A 219 4.54 17.68 2.19
CA GLU A 219 5.95 17.32 2.44
C GLU A 219 6.46 17.81 3.81
N LEU A 220 6.20 19.08 4.14
CA LEU A 220 6.64 19.69 5.41
C LEU A 220 5.96 19.05 6.63
N ILE A 221 4.65 18.77 6.52
CA ILE A 221 3.88 18.10 7.57
C ILE A 221 4.38 16.67 7.78
N VAL A 222 4.66 15.96 6.69
CA VAL A 222 5.26 14.62 6.73
C VAL A 222 6.66 14.66 7.36
N GLU A 223 7.49 15.66 7.05
CA GLU A 223 8.81 15.81 7.67
C GLU A 223 8.73 16.10 9.18
N LEU A 224 7.85 17.00 9.61
CA LEU A 224 7.60 17.31 11.03
C LEU A 224 7.16 16.07 11.82
N LEU A 225 6.17 15.33 11.32
CA LEU A 225 5.69 14.10 11.96
C LEU A 225 6.78 13.01 12.01
N LEU A 226 7.59 12.88 10.95
CA LEU A 226 8.74 11.97 10.91
C LEU A 226 9.95 12.46 11.71
N ALA A 227 10.01 13.72 12.14
CA ALA A 227 10.98 14.22 13.10
C ALA A 227 10.57 13.84 14.53
N HIS A 228 9.28 13.95 14.85
CA HIS A 228 8.70 13.51 16.13
C HIS A 228 8.44 11.98 16.23
N LYS A 229 9.04 11.17 15.34
CA LYS A 229 9.05 9.70 15.33
C LYS A 229 7.69 9.03 15.05
N ALA A 230 6.81 9.64 14.26
CA ALA A 230 5.59 8.99 13.76
C ALA A 230 5.90 7.63 13.09
N SER A 231 5.03 6.64 13.30
CA SER A 231 5.13 5.30 12.72
C SER A 231 5.00 5.32 11.20
N THR A 232 6.02 4.82 10.50
CA THR A 232 6.02 4.67 9.03
C THR A 232 5.15 3.52 8.52
N GLU A 233 4.73 2.61 9.41
CA GLU A 233 3.97 1.41 9.07
C GLU A 233 2.44 1.61 9.12
N ARG A 234 1.69 0.69 8.50
CA ARG A 234 0.22 0.76 8.44
C ARG A 234 -0.42 0.49 9.81
N SER A 235 -1.30 1.40 10.27
CA SER A 235 -2.11 1.16 11.46
C SER A 235 -3.08 -0.02 11.27
N GLU A 236 -3.26 -0.86 12.29
CA GLU A 236 -4.12 -2.06 12.21
C GLU A 236 -5.56 -1.75 11.78
N SER A 237 -6.12 -0.65 12.30
CA SER A 237 -7.46 -0.17 11.94
C SER A 237 -7.54 0.35 10.50
N SER A 238 -6.45 0.89 9.97
CA SER A 238 -6.41 1.46 8.63
C SER A 238 -6.27 0.39 7.54
N SER A 239 -6.96 0.58 6.42
CA SER A 239 -6.82 -0.29 5.24
C SER A 239 -5.50 -0.09 4.51
N TRP A 240 -4.95 1.14 4.53
CA TRP A 240 -3.80 1.59 3.73
C TRP A 240 -2.79 2.34 4.63
N GLY A 241 -1.50 1.99 4.56
CA GLY A 241 -0.45 2.69 5.33
C GLY A 241 0.03 4.00 4.67
N PRO A 242 0.98 4.74 5.30
CA PRO A 242 1.47 6.02 4.78
C PRO A 242 1.97 5.94 3.33
N ILE A 243 2.85 4.96 3.03
CA ILE A 243 3.38 4.75 1.67
C ILE A 243 2.29 4.44 0.64
N HIS A 244 1.15 3.90 1.06
CA HIS A 244 0.06 3.50 0.17
C HIS A 244 -0.75 4.71 -0.27
N ARG A 245 -1.08 5.62 0.65
CA ARG A 245 -1.72 6.90 0.29
C ARG A 245 -0.79 7.80 -0.52
N ALA A 246 0.50 7.85 -0.17
CA ALA A 246 1.50 8.58 -0.97
C ALA A 246 1.66 8.00 -2.38
N ALA A 247 1.57 6.68 -2.56
CA ALA A 247 1.59 6.04 -3.87
C ALA A 247 0.32 6.29 -4.71
N VAL A 248 -0.86 6.36 -4.08
CA VAL A 248 -2.16 6.66 -4.73
C VAL A 248 -2.23 8.13 -5.16
N GLY A 249 -2.04 9.07 -4.23
CA GLY A 249 -1.95 10.50 -4.57
C GLY A 249 -0.78 10.80 -5.52
N GLY A 250 0.23 9.92 -5.49
CA GLY A 250 1.40 9.93 -6.36
C GLY A 250 2.40 11.02 -5.98
N HIS A 251 2.61 11.16 -4.68
CA HIS A 251 3.43 12.17 -4.00
C HIS A 251 4.87 11.65 -3.90
N VAL A 252 5.66 11.96 -4.92
CA VAL A 252 7.00 11.40 -5.16
C VAL A 252 7.97 11.75 -4.03
N GLU A 253 7.98 13.00 -3.56
CA GLU A 253 8.88 13.49 -2.52
C GLU A 253 8.46 13.03 -1.10
N VAL A 254 7.16 12.95 -0.80
CA VAL A 254 6.64 12.26 0.40
C VAL A 254 7.13 10.80 0.47
N LEU A 255 7.10 10.07 -0.65
CA LEU A 255 7.67 8.72 -0.70
C LEU A 255 9.18 8.72 -0.41
N ARG A 256 9.96 9.70 -0.90
CA ARG A 256 11.39 9.80 -0.55
C ARG A 256 11.61 9.98 0.94
N LEU A 257 10.85 10.86 1.60
CA LEU A 257 10.94 11.11 3.04
C LEU A 257 10.62 9.83 3.84
N LEU A 258 9.55 9.12 3.48
CA LEU A 258 9.18 7.85 4.11
C LEU A 258 10.28 6.78 3.93
N PHE A 259 10.87 6.64 2.74
CA PHE A 259 11.97 5.69 2.52
C PHE A 259 13.28 6.09 3.22
N LEU A 260 13.59 7.39 3.29
CA LEU A 260 14.74 7.91 4.05
C LEU A 260 14.64 7.61 5.54
N LYS A 261 13.41 7.56 6.07
CA LYS A 261 13.10 7.20 7.47
C LYS A 261 12.87 5.69 7.68
N GLY A 262 13.08 4.86 6.65
CA GLY A 262 13.08 3.40 6.76
C GLY A 262 11.73 2.70 6.60
N ALA A 263 10.72 3.35 6.01
CA ALA A 263 9.42 2.71 5.72
C ALA A 263 9.58 1.45 4.83
N ASN A 264 8.88 0.36 5.17
CA ASN A 264 8.97 -0.90 4.42
C ASN A 264 8.33 -0.79 3.02
N VAL A 265 9.16 -0.77 1.97
CA VAL A 265 8.74 -0.60 0.57
C VAL A 265 7.73 -1.66 0.09
N ASP A 266 7.79 -2.87 0.65
CA ASP A 266 6.87 -3.98 0.34
C ASP A 266 5.81 -4.21 1.42
N ALA A 267 5.50 -3.20 2.25
CA ALA A 267 4.36 -3.28 3.16
C ALA A 267 3.03 -3.50 2.41
N LEU A 268 2.06 -4.10 3.10
CA LEU A 268 0.81 -4.58 2.51
C LEU A 268 -0.41 -3.85 3.09
N THR A 269 -1.36 -3.51 2.21
CA THR A 269 -2.72 -3.15 2.61
C THR A 269 -3.48 -4.36 3.18
N LYS A 270 -4.66 -4.13 3.76
CA LYS A 270 -5.59 -5.23 4.11
C LYS A 270 -5.99 -6.10 2.90
N ASP A 271 -5.89 -5.57 1.68
CA ASP A 271 -6.15 -6.28 0.42
C ASP A 271 -4.91 -6.99 -0.16
N GLY A 272 -3.78 -6.97 0.55
CA GLY A 272 -2.51 -7.53 0.07
C GLY A 272 -1.88 -6.79 -1.10
N ASN A 273 -2.41 -5.63 -1.51
CA ASN A 273 -1.73 -4.76 -2.45
C ASN A 273 -0.48 -4.18 -1.77
N THR A 274 0.65 -4.12 -2.46
CA THR A 274 1.78 -3.25 -2.09
C THR A 274 1.56 -1.84 -2.64
N ALA A 275 2.33 -0.86 -2.17
CA ALA A 275 2.38 0.47 -2.77
C ALA A 275 2.64 0.45 -4.30
N LEU A 276 3.38 -0.54 -4.82
CA LEU A 276 3.63 -0.72 -6.25
C LEU A 276 2.39 -1.17 -7.04
N HIS A 277 1.46 -1.91 -6.44
CA HIS A 277 0.18 -2.23 -7.10
C HIS A 277 -0.63 -0.95 -7.30
N LEU A 278 -0.77 -0.14 -6.25
CA LEU A 278 -1.57 1.09 -6.25
C LEU A 278 -0.96 2.18 -7.16
N ALA A 279 0.37 2.33 -7.15
CA ALA A 279 1.06 3.27 -8.04
C ALA A 279 0.88 2.89 -9.53
N VAL A 280 0.75 1.60 -9.85
CA VAL A 280 0.42 1.11 -11.20
C VAL A 280 -1.05 1.36 -11.54
N GLU A 281 -1.96 1.08 -10.61
CA GLU A 281 -3.41 1.32 -10.72
C GLU A 281 -3.70 2.78 -11.10
N GLU A 282 -3.12 3.72 -10.35
CA GLU A 282 -3.20 5.18 -10.57
C GLU A 282 -2.21 5.72 -11.63
N ARG A 283 -1.52 4.82 -12.37
CA ARG A 283 -0.57 5.13 -13.45
C ARG A 283 0.57 6.11 -13.08
N ARG A 284 0.94 6.22 -11.80
CA ARG A 284 1.91 7.19 -11.25
C ARG A 284 3.36 6.80 -11.56
N LYS A 285 3.76 6.97 -12.81
CA LYS A 285 5.06 6.54 -13.41
C LYS A 285 6.30 6.88 -12.58
N ASP A 286 6.34 8.04 -11.92
CA ASP A 286 7.49 8.45 -11.11
C ASP A 286 7.51 7.80 -9.73
N CYS A 287 6.35 7.56 -9.11
CA CYS A 287 6.25 6.72 -7.91
C CYS A 287 6.66 5.27 -8.22
N ILE A 288 6.23 4.72 -9.36
CA ILE A 288 6.65 3.39 -9.85
C ILE A 288 8.18 3.35 -10.03
N ARG A 289 8.77 4.40 -10.61
CA ARG A 289 10.24 4.53 -10.75
C ARG A 289 10.95 4.54 -9.40
N LEU A 290 10.45 5.28 -8.39
CA LEU A 290 11.05 5.29 -7.05
C LEU A 290 10.90 3.96 -6.31
N LEU A 291 9.71 3.37 -6.31
CA LEU A 291 9.44 2.07 -5.68
C LEU A 291 10.38 0.97 -6.22
N LEU A 292 10.56 0.92 -7.55
CA LEU A 292 11.48 0.00 -8.24
C LEU A 292 12.96 0.42 -8.19
N ALA A 293 13.28 1.62 -7.71
CA ALA A 293 14.65 2.04 -7.41
C ALA A 293 15.04 1.63 -5.98
N ASN A 294 14.11 1.74 -5.03
CA ASN A 294 14.31 1.40 -3.62
C ASN A 294 14.05 -0.09 -3.30
N GLY A 295 14.00 -0.95 -4.32
CA GLY A 295 13.99 -2.40 -4.15
C GLY A 295 12.62 -3.06 -3.95
N SER A 296 11.50 -2.38 -4.26
CA SER A 296 10.18 -3.02 -4.21
C SER A 296 10.10 -4.23 -5.15
N LYS A 297 9.50 -5.32 -4.69
CA LYS A 297 9.39 -6.58 -5.42
C LYS A 297 8.24 -6.52 -6.44
N PRO A 298 8.51 -6.59 -7.77
CA PRO A 298 7.46 -6.52 -8.80
C PRO A 298 6.61 -7.79 -8.92
N ASP A 299 6.98 -8.86 -8.21
CA ASP A 299 6.36 -10.19 -8.30
C ASP A 299 5.41 -10.50 -7.13
N VAL A 300 5.21 -9.56 -6.20
CA VAL A 300 4.24 -9.71 -5.10
C VAL A 300 2.83 -9.81 -5.68
N ARG A 301 1.99 -10.64 -5.05
CA ARG A 301 0.64 -10.95 -5.48
C ARG A 301 -0.39 -10.45 -4.46
N ASN A 302 -1.44 -9.77 -4.90
CA ASN A 302 -2.49 -9.28 -4.00
C ASN A 302 -3.37 -10.41 -3.42
N THR A 303 -4.07 -10.18 -2.30
CA THR A 303 -4.92 -11.22 -1.70
C THR A 303 -6.31 -11.33 -2.33
N LYS A 304 -6.74 -10.32 -3.12
CA LYS A 304 -8.00 -10.33 -3.88
C LYS A 304 -7.96 -11.30 -5.06
N GLU A 305 -7.29 -10.96 -6.15
CA GLU A 305 -7.23 -11.77 -7.39
C GLU A 305 -5.94 -12.59 -7.52
N GLY A 306 -4.95 -12.37 -6.65
CA GLY A 306 -3.63 -12.97 -6.81
C GLY A 306 -2.85 -12.38 -7.98
N ASP A 307 -3.25 -11.21 -8.48
CA ASP A 307 -2.58 -10.44 -9.53
C ASP A 307 -1.29 -9.82 -9.01
N THR A 308 -0.33 -9.61 -9.91
CA THR A 308 0.88 -8.80 -9.66
C THR A 308 0.72 -7.40 -10.28
N PRO A 309 1.58 -6.41 -9.96
CA PRO A 309 1.58 -5.11 -10.63
C PRO A 309 1.67 -5.21 -12.16
N LEU A 310 2.31 -6.26 -12.70
CA LEU A 310 2.37 -6.50 -14.15
C LEU A 310 1.03 -6.96 -14.74
N HIS A 311 0.18 -7.66 -13.98
CA HIS A 311 -1.19 -7.99 -14.39
C HIS A 311 -2.07 -6.72 -14.43
N ILE A 312 -1.95 -5.85 -13.42
CA ILE A 312 -2.68 -4.57 -13.38
C ILE A 312 -2.23 -3.67 -14.54
N ALA A 313 -0.92 -3.51 -14.75
CA ALA A 313 -0.38 -2.75 -15.89
C ALA A 313 -0.86 -3.30 -17.25
N ALA A 314 -1.00 -4.62 -17.35
CA ALA A 314 -1.52 -5.30 -18.54
C ALA A 314 -3.02 -5.03 -18.77
N GLY A 315 -3.86 -5.06 -17.72
CA GLY A 315 -5.29 -4.70 -17.81
C GLY A 315 -5.53 -3.21 -18.10
N LEU A 316 -4.59 -2.34 -17.70
CA LEU A 316 -4.63 -0.89 -17.94
C LEU A 316 -4.15 -0.46 -19.34
N GLY A 317 -3.48 -1.33 -20.09
CA GLY A 317 -2.96 -1.00 -21.42
C GLY A 317 -1.72 -0.08 -21.46
N ASP A 318 -1.08 0.23 -20.32
CA ASP A 318 0.03 1.19 -20.29
C ASP A 318 1.38 0.53 -20.65
N GLU A 319 1.72 0.62 -21.93
CA GLU A 319 2.95 0.10 -22.52
C GLU A 319 4.23 0.58 -21.84
N GLN A 320 4.23 1.80 -21.30
CA GLN A 320 5.41 2.37 -20.63
C GLN A 320 5.58 1.78 -19.22
N ILE A 321 4.49 1.54 -18.50
CA ILE A 321 4.52 0.87 -17.19
C ILE A 321 4.89 -0.60 -17.35
N VAL A 322 4.31 -1.30 -18.34
CA VAL A 322 4.68 -2.69 -18.67
C VAL A 322 6.16 -2.80 -19.01
N LYS A 323 6.69 -1.93 -19.88
CA LYS A 323 8.13 -1.90 -20.21
C LYS A 323 9.00 -1.58 -18.99
N LEU A 324 8.61 -0.64 -18.13
CA LEU A 324 9.35 -0.30 -16.91
C LEU A 324 9.41 -1.46 -15.90
N LEU A 325 8.29 -2.16 -15.69
CA LEU A 325 8.24 -3.34 -14.82
C LEU A 325 9.12 -4.47 -15.35
N LEU A 326 9.04 -4.77 -16.65
CA LEU A 326 9.87 -5.80 -17.29
C LEU A 326 11.37 -5.43 -17.27
N GLN A 327 11.74 -4.17 -17.50
CA GLN A 327 13.12 -3.67 -17.34
C GLN A 327 13.64 -3.80 -15.90
N LYS A 328 12.75 -3.84 -14.91
CA LYS A 328 13.05 -4.01 -13.49
C LYS A 328 12.87 -5.46 -13.01
N GLY A 329 12.77 -6.42 -13.93
CA GLY A 329 12.80 -7.85 -13.65
C GLY A 329 11.45 -8.49 -13.30
N ALA A 330 10.32 -7.82 -13.54
CA ALA A 330 9.00 -8.38 -13.29
C ALA A 330 8.76 -9.68 -14.08
N ASN A 331 8.32 -10.73 -13.39
CA ASN A 331 8.08 -12.04 -13.98
C ASN A 331 6.70 -12.13 -14.64
N LYS A 332 6.72 -12.14 -15.99
CA LYS A 332 5.54 -12.25 -16.86
C LYS A 332 4.82 -13.59 -16.82
N ASP A 333 5.49 -14.65 -16.35
CA ASP A 333 5.00 -16.03 -16.40
C ASP A 333 4.25 -16.43 -15.11
N ILE A 334 4.20 -15.52 -14.12
CA ILE A 334 3.31 -15.63 -12.96
C ILE A 334 1.85 -15.66 -13.42
N ARG A 335 1.06 -16.54 -12.80
CA ARG A 335 -0.39 -16.67 -13.03
C ARG A 335 -1.18 -16.20 -11.82
N ASN A 336 -2.24 -15.40 -12.02
CA ASN A 336 -3.15 -14.98 -10.96
C ASN A 336 -4.05 -16.15 -10.45
N LYS A 337 -5.01 -15.91 -9.54
CA LYS A 337 -5.88 -16.98 -8.99
C LYS A 337 -6.75 -17.65 -10.07
N THR A 338 -7.11 -16.91 -11.12
CA THR A 338 -7.88 -17.44 -12.26
C THR A 338 -7.01 -18.25 -13.24
N GLY A 339 -5.69 -18.37 -12.98
CA GLY A 339 -4.74 -19.11 -13.81
C GLY A 339 -4.23 -18.33 -15.04
N LYS A 340 -4.73 -17.12 -15.26
CA LYS A 340 -4.31 -16.19 -16.32
C LYS A 340 -2.93 -15.59 -16.02
N THR A 341 -2.12 -15.41 -17.04
CA THR A 341 -0.89 -14.58 -17.01
C THR A 341 -1.21 -13.12 -17.38
N ALA A 342 -0.24 -12.22 -17.19
CA ALA A 342 -0.36 -10.83 -17.64
C ALA A 342 -0.62 -10.71 -19.17
N TYR A 343 -0.16 -11.66 -19.98
CA TYR A 343 -0.50 -11.70 -21.41
C TYR A 343 -1.98 -12.03 -21.65
N ASP A 344 -2.53 -12.99 -20.91
CA ASP A 344 -3.93 -13.40 -21.05
C ASP A 344 -4.88 -12.28 -20.58
N VAL A 345 -4.49 -11.53 -19.54
CA VAL A 345 -5.18 -10.31 -19.09
C VAL A 345 -5.12 -9.22 -20.18
N ALA A 346 -3.95 -8.92 -20.76
CA ALA A 346 -3.86 -7.96 -21.86
C ALA A 346 -4.71 -8.36 -23.07
N ALA A 347 -4.83 -9.67 -23.35
CA ALA A 347 -5.64 -10.20 -24.44
C ALA A 347 -7.15 -10.07 -24.18
N GLU A 348 -7.59 -10.34 -22.95
CA GLU A 348 -8.99 -10.20 -22.51
C GLU A 348 -9.49 -8.75 -22.55
N TYR A 349 -8.65 -7.80 -22.14
CA TYR A 349 -8.94 -6.36 -22.25
C TYR A 349 -8.64 -5.76 -23.64
N GLY A 350 -8.19 -6.57 -24.61
CA GLY A 350 -7.99 -6.15 -26.00
C GLY A 350 -6.79 -5.24 -26.27
N HIS A 351 -5.80 -5.19 -25.37
CA HIS A 351 -4.66 -4.27 -25.43
C HIS A 351 -3.57 -4.74 -26.41
N VAL A 352 -3.88 -4.78 -27.71
CA VAL A 352 -3.01 -5.34 -28.77
C VAL A 352 -1.59 -4.76 -28.76
N ARG A 353 -1.41 -3.47 -28.41
CA ARG A 353 -0.09 -2.82 -28.32
C ARG A 353 0.81 -3.42 -27.22
N LEU A 354 0.22 -4.03 -26.20
CA LEU A 354 0.97 -4.75 -25.16
C LEU A 354 1.43 -6.14 -25.61
N PHE A 355 0.91 -6.70 -26.70
CA PHE A 355 1.30 -8.06 -27.12
C PHE A 355 2.77 -8.10 -27.54
N ASP A 356 3.28 -7.06 -28.21
CA ASP A 356 4.72 -6.92 -28.47
C ASP A 356 5.49 -6.68 -27.16
N ALA A 357 5.03 -5.75 -26.30
CA ALA A 357 5.71 -5.43 -25.04
C ALA A 357 5.82 -6.63 -24.07
N LEU A 358 4.82 -7.52 -24.04
CA LEU A 358 4.78 -8.71 -23.21
C LEU A 358 5.38 -9.95 -23.91
N LYS A 359 5.31 -10.04 -25.25
CA LYS A 359 5.69 -11.23 -26.03
C LYS A 359 6.18 -10.95 -27.48
N LEU A 360 7.31 -10.26 -27.63
CA LEU A 360 8.09 -10.20 -28.89
C LEU A 360 8.52 -11.59 -29.47
N GLY A 361 8.32 -12.70 -28.74
CA GLY A 361 8.61 -14.06 -29.22
C GLY A 361 7.50 -14.67 -30.09
N ASP A 362 6.23 -14.52 -29.71
CA ASP A 362 5.10 -15.18 -30.40
C ASP A 362 4.90 -14.62 -31.81
N SER A 363 5.05 -13.30 -32.00
CA SER A 363 4.99 -12.63 -33.31
C SER A 363 6.11 -13.07 -34.24
N LEU A 364 7.33 -13.20 -33.72
CA LEU A 364 8.51 -13.69 -34.45
C LEU A 364 8.35 -15.18 -34.84
N CYS A 365 7.85 -16.02 -33.93
CA CYS A 365 7.49 -17.42 -34.18
C CYS A 365 6.38 -17.56 -35.25
N PHE A 366 5.38 -16.67 -35.26
CA PHE A 366 4.29 -16.68 -36.24
C PHE A 366 4.77 -16.26 -37.64
N ALA A 367 5.63 -15.23 -37.73
CA ALA A 367 6.26 -14.82 -38.97
C ALA A 367 7.18 -15.91 -39.54
N ALA A 368 7.96 -16.57 -38.67
CA ALA A 368 8.81 -17.73 -39.00
C ALA A 368 7.99 -18.91 -39.54
N ARG A 369 6.86 -19.24 -38.91
CA ARG A 369 5.92 -20.28 -39.38
C ARG A 369 5.34 -19.97 -40.77
N LYS A 370 5.00 -18.70 -41.03
CA LYS A 370 4.48 -18.29 -42.34
C LYS A 370 5.56 -18.30 -43.44
N GLY A 371 6.79 -17.90 -43.12
CA GLY A 371 7.86 -17.66 -44.09
C GLY A 371 8.17 -16.17 -44.35
N GLU A 372 7.66 -15.25 -43.53
CA GLU A 372 7.73 -13.80 -43.78
C GLU A 372 9.10 -13.20 -43.39
N VAL A 373 10.16 -13.49 -44.15
CA VAL A 373 11.54 -13.02 -43.91
C VAL A 373 11.63 -11.52 -43.61
N ARG A 374 10.90 -10.66 -44.35
CA ARG A 374 10.89 -9.20 -44.14
C ARG A 374 10.27 -8.80 -42.79
N SER A 375 9.24 -9.52 -42.34
CA SER A 375 8.60 -9.30 -41.04
C SER A 375 9.52 -9.76 -39.90
N ILE A 376 10.16 -10.92 -40.05
CA ILE A 376 11.17 -11.46 -39.11
C ILE A 376 12.33 -10.48 -38.94
N GLN A 377 12.88 -9.99 -40.05
CA GLN A 377 13.99 -9.05 -40.04
C GLN A 377 13.63 -7.75 -39.30
N ARG A 378 12.48 -7.14 -39.61
CA ARG A 378 11.98 -5.94 -38.92
C ARG A 378 11.73 -6.17 -37.43
N LEU A 379 11.21 -7.34 -37.05
CA LEU A 379 10.99 -7.67 -35.64
C LEU A 379 12.32 -7.79 -34.87
N ILE A 380 13.33 -8.45 -35.46
CA ILE A 380 14.68 -8.54 -34.87
C ILE A 380 15.33 -7.15 -34.79
N GLU A 381 15.18 -6.31 -35.82
CA GLU A 381 15.69 -4.93 -35.83
C GLU A 381 14.96 -4.02 -34.82
N ASN A 382 13.70 -4.30 -34.53
CA ASN A 382 12.92 -3.68 -33.45
C ASN A 382 13.21 -4.30 -32.05
N GLY A 383 14.21 -5.17 -31.92
CA GLY A 383 14.65 -5.74 -30.64
C GLY A 383 13.95 -7.03 -30.20
N ALA A 384 13.31 -7.78 -31.10
CA ALA A 384 12.74 -9.08 -30.76
C ALA A 384 13.82 -10.10 -30.37
N ALA A 385 13.61 -10.79 -29.25
CA ALA A 385 14.54 -11.81 -28.75
C ALA A 385 14.58 -13.02 -29.70
N ILE A 386 15.68 -13.19 -30.45
CA ILE A 386 15.82 -14.21 -31.49
C ILE A 386 15.69 -15.65 -30.95
N ASN A 387 16.26 -15.91 -29.76
CA ASN A 387 16.15 -17.16 -29.00
C ASN A 387 14.86 -17.23 -28.14
N GLY A 388 13.91 -16.32 -28.36
CA GLY A 388 12.61 -16.30 -27.69
C GLY A 388 11.83 -17.60 -27.94
N ARG A 389 11.10 -18.03 -26.91
CA ARG A 389 10.24 -19.22 -26.93
C ARG A 389 8.78 -18.80 -26.96
N ASP A 390 7.97 -19.57 -27.66
CA ASP A 390 6.51 -19.45 -27.62
C ASP A 390 5.90 -20.24 -26.44
N GLN A 391 4.57 -20.18 -26.31
CA GLN A 391 3.79 -20.87 -25.27
C GLN A 391 3.93 -22.41 -25.20
N HIS A 392 4.65 -23.04 -26.13
CA HIS A 392 4.97 -24.47 -26.15
C HIS A 392 6.47 -24.73 -25.91
N GLY A 393 7.23 -23.70 -25.49
CA GLY A 393 8.68 -23.76 -25.33
C GLY A 393 9.45 -23.76 -26.65
N TRP A 394 8.77 -23.68 -27.80
CA TRP A 394 9.40 -23.75 -29.13
C TRP A 394 10.04 -22.41 -29.50
N THR A 395 11.27 -22.44 -30.01
CA THR A 395 11.89 -21.24 -30.57
C THR A 395 11.38 -20.95 -31.99
N THR A 396 11.68 -19.75 -32.47
CA THR A 396 11.43 -19.32 -33.86
C THR A 396 12.00 -20.31 -34.88
N LEU A 397 13.16 -20.90 -34.59
CA LEU A 397 13.80 -21.95 -35.40
C LEU A 397 12.95 -23.23 -35.46
N HIS A 398 12.37 -23.69 -34.34
CA HIS A 398 11.49 -24.86 -34.32
C HIS A 398 10.27 -24.65 -35.23
N ARG A 399 9.66 -23.47 -35.17
CA ARG A 399 8.48 -23.11 -36.01
C ARG A 399 8.82 -22.97 -37.50
N ALA A 400 10.00 -22.44 -37.83
CA ALA A 400 10.50 -22.38 -39.21
C ALA A 400 10.81 -23.79 -39.77
N SER A 401 11.50 -24.60 -38.97
CA SER A 401 11.95 -25.94 -39.35
C SER A 401 10.80 -26.94 -39.50
N PHE A 402 9.81 -26.92 -38.60
CA PHE A 402 8.57 -27.73 -38.68
C PHE A 402 7.63 -27.33 -39.85
N LYS A 403 8.00 -26.30 -40.63
CA LYS A 403 7.26 -25.85 -41.82
C LYS A 403 8.15 -25.70 -43.06
N GLY A 404 9.36 -26.25 -43.04
CA GLY A 404 10.23 -26.32 -44.22
C GLY A 404 10.64 -24.95 -44.76
N ARG A 405 10.65 -23.92 -43.92
CA ARG A 405 10.89 -22.53 -44.36
C ARG A 405 12.39 -22.23 -44.47
N ILE A 406 13.04 -22.85 -45.46
CA ILE A 406 14.50 -22.81 -45.68
C ILE A 406 15.07 -21.39 -45.58
N ASP A 407 14.46 -20.41 -46.25
CA ASP A 407 14.91 -19.01 -46.22
C ASP A 407 14.84 -18.39 -44.82
N THR A 408 13.77 -18.65 -44.05
CA THR A 408 13.67 -18.13 -42.68
C THR A 408 14.67 -18.84 -41.76
N VAL A 409 14.82 -20.16 -41.85
CA VAL A 409 15.85 -20.93 -41.13
C VAL A 409 17.23 -20.35 -41.41
N LYS A 410 17.57 -20.13 -42.69
CA LYS A 410 18.84 -19.51 -43.10
C LYS A 410 19.02 -18.13 -42.48
N THR A 411 18.05 -17.23 -42.60
CA THR A 411 18.17 -15.86 -42.04
C THR A 411 18.22 -15.82 -40.51
N LEU A 412 17.58 -16.76 -39.81
CA LEU A 412 17.69 -16.88 -38.35
C LEU A 412 19.09 -17.35 -37.93
N ILE A 413 19.66 -18.33 -38.63
CA ILE A 413 21.04 -18.81 -38.39
C ILE A 413 22.07 -17.72 -38.74
N ASP A 414 21.90 -17.02 -39.86
CA ASP A 414 22.78 -15.92 -40.26
C ASP A 414 22.62 -14.66 -39.35
N LYS A 415 21.56 -14.59 -38.54
CA LYS A 415 21.36 -13.60 -37.45
C LYS A 415 21.78 -14.12 -36.07
N GLY A 416 22.38 -15.31 -35.96
CA GLY A 416 22.98 -15.83 -34.73
C GLY A 416 22.00 -16.50 -33.74
N ILE A 417 20.93 -17.12 -34.24
CA ILE A 417 20.07 -17.97 -33.39
C ILE A 417 20.84 -19.20 -32.87
N ASP A 418 20.55 -19.63 -31.65
CA ASP A 418 21.07 -20.89 -31.11
C ASP A 418 20.28 -22.08 -31.70
N ILE A 419 21.01 -23.02 -32.30
CA ILE A 419 20.51 -24.11 -33.12
C ILE A 419 20.07 -25.31 -32.26
N ASP A 420 20.77 -25.55 -31.15
CA ASP A 420 20.63 -26.75 -30.32
C ASP A 420 19.77 -26.52 -29.07
N LEU A 421 19.12 -25.36 -28.98
CA LEU A 421 18.08 -25.08 -27.98
C LEU A 421 17.00 -26.18 -28.00
N LYS A 422 16.68 -26.69 -26.81
CA LYS A 422 15.67 -27.74 -26.60
C LYS A 422 14.35 -27.20 -26.08
N ASP A 423 13.23 -27.68 -26.61
CA ASP A 423 11.88 -27.39 -26.13
C ASP A 423 11.53 -28.13 -24.81
N GLU A 424 10.27 -28.08 -24.39
CA GLU A 424 9.81 -28.74 -23.16
C GLU A 424 9.79 -30.28 -23.24
N GLU A 425 9.78 -30.89 -24.43
CA GLU A 425 9.94 -32.34 -24.61
C GLU A 425 11.40 -32.75 -24.91
N GLY A 426 12.31 -31.79 -24.98
CA GLY A 426 13.72 -32.01 -25.28
C GLY A 426 14.03 -32.11 -26.78
N TYR A 427 13.08 -31.81 -27.65
CA TYR A 427 13.28 -31.73 -29.10
C TYR A 427 14.13 -30.50 -29.43
N THR A 428 15.00 -30.62 -30.43
CA THR A 428 15.68 -29.49 -31.08
C THR A 428 15.03 -29.19 -32.43
N ALA A 429 15.35 -28.05 -33.03
CA ALA A 429 14.85 -27.70 -34.37
C ALA A 429 15.18 -28.76 -35.45
N LEU A 430 16.28 -29.52 -35.27
CA LEU A 430 16.64 -30.67 -36.11
C LEU A 430 15.62 -31.81 -36.01
N HIS A 431 15.17 -32.16 -34.80
CA HIS A 431 14.14 -33.19 -34.60
C HIS A 431 12.84 -32.81 -35.31
N CYS A 432 12.40 -31.55 -35.17
CA CYS A 432 11.18 -31.05 -35.81
C CYS A 432 11.28 -31.03 -37.35
N ALA A 433 12.46 -30.76 -37.91
CA ALA A 433 12.69 -30.82 -39.36
C ALA A 433 12.59 -32.26 -39.90
N VAL A 434 13.19 -33.22 -39.18
CA VAL A 434 13.18 -34.65 -39.52
C VAL A 434 11.78 -35.25 -39.41
N GLU A 435 11.07 -34.98 -38.31
CA GLU A 435 9.70 -35.42 -38.08
C GLU A 435 8.73 -34.89 -39.15
N SER A 436 9.01 -33.71 -39.71
CA SER A 436 8.25 -33.10 -40.82
C SER A 436 8.70 -33.55 -42.22
N GLY A 437 9.74 -34.38 -42.34
CA GLY A 437 10.28 -34.84 -43.62
C GLY A 437 11.01 -33.77 -44.46
N HIS A 438 11.43 -32.66 -43.87
CA HIS A 438 12.00 -31.52 -44.59
C HIS A 438 13.52 -31.64 -44.83
N THR A 439 13.89 -32.46 -45.82
CA THR A 439 15.27 -32.74 -46.28
C THR A 439 16.19 -31.52 -46.25
N ASP A 440 15.80 -30.45 -46.94
CA ASP A 440 16.65 -29.29 -47.24
C ASP A 440 16.95 -28.48 -45.98
N VAL A 441 16.02 -28.48 -45.02
CA VAL A 441 16.21 -27.88 -43.69
C VAL A 441 17.12 -28.74 -42.83
N VAL A 442 16.98 -30.08 -42.89
CA VAL A 442 17.90 -31.00 -42.19
C VAL A 442 19.33 -30.82 -42.70
N GLU A 443 19.54 -30.78 -44.01
CA GLU A 443 20.86 -30.54 -44.61
C GLU A 443 21.43 -29.19 -44.19
N LEU A 444 20.62 -28.12 -44.19
CA LEU A 444 21.05 -26.79 -43.75
C LEU A 444 21.45 -26.75 -42.26
N LEU A 445 20.66 -27.37 -41.38
CA LEU A 445 20.94 -27.43 -39.93
C LEU A 445 22.20 -28.25 -39.63
N VAL A 446 22.33 -29.44 -40.23
CA VAL A 446 23.52 -30.30 -40.11
C VAL A 446 24.77 -29.57 -40.62
N LYS A 447 24.69 -28.93 -41.79
CA LYS A 447 25.80 -28.15 -42.37
C LYS A 447 26.18 -26.92 -41.53
N LYS A 448 25.26 -26.39 -40.74
CA LYS A 448 25.49 -25.28 -39.79
C LYS A 448 25.91 -25.75 -38.39
N GLY A 449 26.09 -27.07 -38.16
CA GLY A 449 26.78 -27.63 -37.00
C GLY A 449 25.91 -28.35 -35.96
N ALA A 450 24.59 -28.41 -36.18
CA ALA A 450 23.61 -28.95 -35.22
C ALA A 450 24.01 -30.29 -34.59
N ASP A 451 23.58 -30.54 -33.36
CA ASP A 451 23.81 -31.80 -32.68
C ASP A 451 22.87 -32.91 -33.19
N VAL A 452 23.42 -33.79 -34.02
CA VAL A 452 22.74 -34.96 -34.61
C VAL A 452 22.46 -36.04 -33.57
N GLU A 453 23.29 -36.14 -32.52
CA GLU A 453 23.16 -37.13 -31.45
C GLU A 453 22.38 -36.57 -30.24
N ALA A 454 21.84 -35.35 -30.36
CA ALA A 454 20.94 -34.76 -29.39
C ALA A 454 19.75 -35.68 -29.12
N ARG A 455 19.42 -35.85 -27.84
CA ARG A 455 18.31 -36.72 -27.40
C ARG A 455 17.15 -35.90 -26.81
N THR A 456 15.94 -36.33 -27.14
CA THR A 456 14.67 -35.92 -26.51
C THR A 456 14.53 -36.48 -25.09
N LYS A 457 13.54 -36.02 -24.31
CA LYS A 457 13.20 -36.61 -22.99
C LYS A 457 12.79 -38.09 -23.07
N LYS A 458 12.35 -38.56 -24.25
CA LYS A 458 12.03 -39.97 -24.55
C LYS A 458 13.29 -40.79 -24.90
N GLY A 459 14.48 -40.20 -24.87
CA GLY A 459 15.75 -40.83 -25.21
C GLY A 459 16.00 -41.01 -26.72
N VAL A 460 15.06 -40.56 -27.56
CA VAL A 460 15.09 -40.71 -29.02
C VAL A 460 15.99 -39.64 -29.65
N THR A 461 16.81 -40.02 -30.65
CA THR A 461 17.59 -39.10 -31.50
C THR A 461 16.91 -38.81 -32.83
N ALA A 462 17.31 -37.74 -33.51
CA ALA A 462 16.82 -37.38 -34.84
C ALA A 462 16.91 -38.54 -35.86
N LEU A 463 17.99 -39.31 -35.86
CA LEU A 463 18.16 -40.47 -36.76
C LEU A 463 17.11 -41.56 -36.52
N GLN A 464 16.76 -41.83 -35.27
CA GLN A 464 15.74 -42.83 -34.91
C GLN A 464 14.34 -42.39 -35.36
N ILE A 465 14.06 -41.08 -35.39
CA ILE A 465 12.82 -40.55 -35.99
C ILE A 465 12.82 -40.80 -37.50
N ALA A 466 13.91 -40.45 -38.20
CA ALA A 466 14.03 -40.63 -39.66
C ALA A 466 13.83 -42.09 -40.08
N ASP A 467 14.46 -43.03 -39.38
CA ASP A 467 14.31 -44.47 -39.64
C ASP A 467 12.89 -44.98 -39.33
N SER A 468 12.25 -44.49 -38.28
CA SER A 468 10.86 -44.87 -37.93
C SER A 468 9.84 -44.40 -38.98
N LEU A 469 10.11 -43.28 -39.63
CA LEU A 469 9.31 -42.70 -40.73
C LEU A 469 9.78 -43.17 -42.12
N GLN A 470 10.78 -44.05 -42.20
CA GLN A 470 11.37 -44.60 -43.43
C GLN A 470 11.97 -43.55 -44.37
N TYR A 471 12.39 -42.39 -43.84
CA TYR A 471 12.98 -41.30 -44.60
C TYR A 471 14.46 -41.56 -44.95
N ALA A 472 14.70 -42.57 -45.79
CA ALA A 472 16.04 -43.05 -46.16
C ALA A 472 17.00 -41.97 -46.75
N GLY A 473 16.48 -40.87 -47.30
CA GLY A 473 17.28 -39.71 -47.68
C GLY A 473 17.80 -38.93 -46.45
N ILE A 474 16.90 -38.67 -45.49
CA ILE A 474 17.21 -37.96 -44.25
C ILE A 474 18.12 -38.79 -43.34
N SER A 475 17.89 -40.12 -43.23
CA SER A 475 18.80 -40.99 -42.48
C SER A 475 20.23 -40.93 -43.04
N ARG A 476 20.41 -40.84 -44.37
CA ARG A 476 21.73 -40.68 -45.00
C ARG A 476 22.39 -39.33 -44.68
N THR A 477 21.64 -38.22 -44.71
CA THR A 477 22.21 -36.90 -44.40
C THR A 477 22.60 -36.78 -42.92
N LEU A 478 21.80 -37.35 -42.01
CA LEU A 478 22.13 -37.45 -40.59
C LEU A 478 23.35 -38.34 -40.32
N ILE A 479 23.43 -39.53 -40.94
CA ILE A 479 24.60 -40.42 -40.81
C ILE A 479 25.88 -39.75 -41.35
N HIS A 480 25.79 -39.05 -42.48
CA HIS A 480 26.93 -38.30 -43.03
C HIS A 480 27.33 -37.12 -42.12
N GLY A 481 26.36 -36.43 -41.52
CA GLY A 481 26.58 -35.36 -40.54
C GLY A 481 27.20 -35.83 -39.21
N ALA A 482 26.87 -37.04 -38.76
CA ALA A 482 27.54 -37.66 -37.62
C ALA A 482 29.00 -38.04 -37.96
N ALA A 483 29.22 -38.59 -39.16
CA ALA A 483 30.54 -39.00 -39.63
C ALA A 483 31.54 -37.84 -39.86
N THR A 484 31.09 -36.58 -39.90
CA THR A 484 32.01 -35.42 -39.91
C THR A 484 32.44 -34.94 -38.53
N LYS A 485 31.83 -35.45 -37.44
CA LYS A 485 32.28 -35.26 -36.05
C LYS A 485 33.16 -36.43 -35.56
N ASP A 486 32.85 -37.68 -35.94
CA ASP A 486 33.53 -38.89 -35.45
C ASP A 486 34.72 -39.37 -36.32
N GLY A 487 35.93 -38.97 -35.95
CA GLY A 487 37.18 -39.38 -36.61
C GLY A 487 37.78 -40.73 -36.21
N MET A 488 36.98 -41.79 -35.97
CA MET A 488 37.38 -43.22 -35.92
C MET A 488 36.11 -44.13 -35.85
N PRO A 489 36.17 -45.45 -36.13
CA PRO A 489 35.01 -46.20 -36.61
C PRO A 489 33.98 -46.61 -35.54
N ARG A 490 32.70 -46.50 -35.90
CA ARG A 490 31.61 -47.21 -35.22
C ARG A 490 31.80 -48.72 -35.35
N SER A 491 31.82 -49.43 -34.23
CA SER A 491 31.88 -50.90 -34.21
C SER A 491 30.59 -51.48 -34.81
N THR A 492 30.72 -52.22 -35.91
CA THR A 492 29.64 -53.08 -36.40
C THR A 492 29.40 -54.21 -35.40
N LEU A 493 28.13 -54.44 -35.05
CA LEU A 493 27.47 -55.76 -35.02
C LEU A 493 25.97 -55.55 -34.65
N PRO A 494 25.04 -56.37 -35.18
CA PRO A 494 23.62 -56.22 -34.88
C PRO A 494 23.25 -56.90 -33.56
N VAL A 495 22.34 -56.30 -32.79
CA VAL A 495 21.69 -56.95 -31.63
C VAL A 495 20.22 -57.17 -31.95
N SER A 496 19.94 -58.26 -32.66
CA SER A 496 18.60 -58.80 -32.82
C SER A 496 18.37 -59.91 -31.80
N VAL A 497 17.39 -59.71 -30.90
CA VAL A 497 16.82 -60.73 -29.97
C VAL A 497 17.84 -61.38 -28.99
N PRO A 498 17.45 -62.21 -27.99
CA PRO A 498 16.13 -62.78 -27.69
C PRO A 498 15.61 -62.62 -26.24
N PHE A 499 14.35 -63.01 -26.05
CA PHE A 499 13.89 -63.55 -24.76
C PHE A 499 14.66 -64.84 -24.44
N GLY A 500 15.31 -64.90 -23.28
CA GLY A 500 16.01 -66.09 -22.79
C GLY A 500 15.59 -66.44 -21.37
N ASN A 501 15.03 -67.63 -21.16
CA ASN A 501 14.57 -68.11 -19.85
C ASN A 501 15.38 -69.34 -19.45
N GLY A 502 16.15 -69.26 -18.37
CA GLY A 502 17.09 -70.30 -17.91
C GLY A 502 16.85 -70.67 -16.45
N LYS A 503 16.86 -71.97 -16.14
CA LYS A 503 16.52 -72.49 -14.80
C LYS A 503 17.76 -72.70 -13.92
N SER A 504 17.68 -72.21 -12.68
CA SER A 504 18.15 -72.93 -11.49
C SER A 504 17.07 -72.77 -10.40
N GLY A 505 16.82 -73.81 -9.61
CA GLY A 505 15.54 -73.95 -8.90
C GLY A 505 15.55 -73.61 -7.41
N LYS A 506 14.36 -73.33 -6.89
CA LYS A 506 13.83 -73.88 -5.64
C LYS A 506 12.31 -74.12 -5.78
N GLU A 507 11.72 -74.86 -4.84
CA GLU A 507 10.32 -75.30 -4.86
C GLU A 507 9.33 -74.09 -4.84
N ILE A 508 8.05 -74.17 -5.23
CA ILE A 508 6.97 -75.11 -4.86
C ILE A 508 5.88 -75.22 -5.97
N GLU A 509 5.03 -76.25 -5.84
CA GLU A 509 3.71 -76.50 -6.46
C GLU A 509 2.88 -75.26 -6.93
N THR A 510 1.95 -75.28 -7.90
CA THR A 510 1.44 -76.21 -8.96
C THR A 510 0.64 -75.34 -10.00
N LYS A 511 -0.20 -75.72 -10.99
CA LYS A 511 -0.85 -76.98 -11.46
C LYS A 511 -1.27 -76.88 -12.96
N THR A 512 -1.29 -78.03 -13.65
CA THR A 512 -2.10 -78.43 -14.83
C THR A 512 -2.66 -77.42 -15.89
N ALA A 513 -2.02 -77.43 -17.08
CA ALA A 513 -2.60 -77.93 -18.36
C ALA A 513 -3.65 -77.08 -19.18
N PRO A 514 -4.05 -77.45 -20.43
CA PRO A 514 -3.56 -76.68 -21.60
C PRO A 514 -4.50 -76.53 -22.86
N LEU A 515 -3.98 -75.90 -23.95
CA LEU A 515 -4.49 -75.93 -25.36
C LEU A 515 -5.86 -75.18 -25.61
N LYS A 516 -6.28 -74.79 -26.84
CA LYS A 516 -5.71 -74.84 -28.21
C LYS A 516 -6.24 -73.69 -29.11
N ARG A 517 -5.50 -73.38 -30.19
CA ARG A 517 -5.79 -72.36 -31.25
C ARG A 517 -7.19 -72.42 -31.90
N ARG A 518 -7.73 -71.24 -32.31
CA ARG A 518 -8.12 -70.96 -33.73
C ARG A 518 -8.46 -69.48 -34.01
N ASN A 519 -8.02 -68.97 -35.18
CA ASN A 519 -8.63 -67.96 -36.09
C ASN A 519 -9.18 -66.60 -35.55
N SER A 520 -9.21 -65.48 -36.30
CA SER A 520 -8.60 -65.08 -37.60
C SER A 520 -8.85 -63.59 -37.91
N ARG A 521 -7.97 -62.96 -38.71
CA ARG A 521 -8.15 -61.72 -39.51
C ARG A 521 -8.42 -60.37 -38.79
N MET A 522 -7.63 -59.38 -39.22
CA MET A 522 -7.99 -57.96 -39.46
C MET A 522 -8.81 -57.18 -38.40
N ARG A 523 -8.12 -56.30 -37.67
CA ARG A 523 -8.59 -54.92 -37.42
C ARG A 523 -7.38 -53.99 -37.29
N GLY A 524 -7.27 -53.01 -38.19
CA GLY A 524 -6.16 -52.04 -38.16
C GLY A 524 -6.42 -50.92 -37.17
N LEU A 525 -5.36 -50.42 -36.51
CA LEU A 525 -5.45 -49.16 -35.77
C LEU A 525 -5.42 -48.00 -36.76
N ARG A 526 -6.52 -47.23 -36.82
CA ARG A 526 -6.46 -45.84 -37.29
C ARG A 526 -5.63 -45.04 -36.29
N GLY A 527 -4.90 -44.04 -36.77
CA GLY A 527 -4.07 -43.19 -35.93
C GLY A 527 -4.88 -42.26 -35.03
N SER A 528 -4.17 -41.66 -34.07
CA SER A 528 -4.66 -40.56 -33.23
C SER A 528 -3.62 -39.45 -33.25
N PHE A 529 -3.84 -38.43 -34.07
CA PHE A 529 -3.59 -37.02 -33.73
C PHE A 529 -4.20 -36.12 -34.81
N ASP A 530 -5.51 -35.91 -34.70
CA ASP A 530 -6.23 -34.94 -35.54
C ASP A 530 -6.19 -33.57 -34.88
N ARG A 531 -5.45 -32.63 -35.49
CA ARG A 531 -5.59 -31.19 -35.26
C ARG A 531 -5.43 -30.46 -36.59
N SER A 532 -6.43 -29.63 -36.92
CA SER A 532 -6.58 -28.84 -38.14
C SER A 532 -6.76 -29.63 -39.45
N LEU A 533 -8.00 -30.05 -39.71
CA LEU A 533 -8.55 -30.12 -41.07
C LEU A 533 -9.16 -28.76 -41.45
N ALA A 534 -9.13 -28.44 -42.74
CA ALA A 534 -9.21 -27.07 -43.25
C ALA A 534 -10.62 -26.47 -43.37
N LEU A 535 -10.67 -25.15 -43.57
CA LEU A 535 -11.75 -24.51 -44.32
C LEU A 535 -11.19 -23.50 -45.34
N ALA A 536 -11.64 -23.67 -46.59
CA ALA A 536 -11.62 -22.76 -47.74
C ALA A 536 -10.30 -22.10 -48.20
N VAL A 537 -9.97 -22.34 -49.47
CA VAL A 537 -9.16 -21.45 -50.32
C VAL A 537 -10.12 -20.57 -51.13
N VAL A 538 -9.94 -19.25 -51.06
CA VAL A 538 -9.78 -18.33 -52.21
C VAL A 538 -8.74 -17.29 -51.78
#